data_AF-A0A1Q9ECZ0-F1
#
_entry.id   AF-A0A1Q9ECZ0-F1
#
_cell.length_a   1.000
_cell.length_b   1.000
_cell.length_c   1.000
_cell.angle_alpha   90.00
_cell.angle_beta   90.00
_cell.angle_gamma   90.00
#
_symmetry.space_group_name_H-M   'P 1'
#
loop_
_entity.id
_entity.type
_entity.pdbx_description
1 polymer ?
#
loop_
_entity_poly.entity_id
_entity_poly.type
_entity_poly.pdbx_seq_one_letter_code
_entity_poly.pdbx_strand_id
1 'polypeptide(L)'
;MAKMIREALRDKGIQPRSRQELSAADPFLSNFDIKTASFDDFIESIESDLTTSPKAKLIYTLERLAVLSEMVQEQVLNAEKDFSAVESTHREGIGLLEEFLVEQEEELAAIERRVVVAEKAIRERTGLPQDFFDDSDSDEVEASGEEETEVSPGEAPTVAGQAEEEDDEDFWFAEFDRAEDADEPHEPPPGAIPVPGSGIEAPRGHVPGAAGAMIGEELNDESDIEEPNHFWRGRVAPLRLPSSNGQA
;
A
#
# COMPACT_ATOMS: atom_id res chain seq x y z
N MET A 1 -7.52 -21.21 -16.65
CA MET A 1 -8.81 -21.89 -16.44
C MET A 1 -9.89 -21.39 -17.42
N ALA A 2 -10.19 -20.09 -17.50
CA ALA A 2 -11.14 -19.50 -18.44
C ALA A 2 -11.04 -20.02 -19.88
N LYS A 3 -9.83 -19.99 -20.44
CA LYS A 3 -9.54 -20.43 -21.82
C LYS A 3 -9.97 -21.88 -22.06
N MET A 4 -9.66 -22.79 -21.13
CA MET A 4 -10.03 -24.20 -21.23
C MET A 4 -11.55 -24.40 -21.23
N ILE A 5 -12.26 -23.66 -20.38
CA ILE A 5 -13.73 -23.76 -20.30
C ILE A 5 -14.36 -23.24 -21.60
N ARG A 6 -13.90 -22.09 -22.11
CA ARG A 6 -14.39 -21.51 -23.36
C ARG A 6 -14.10 -22.42 -24.56
N GLU A 7 -12.92 -23.04 -24.62
CA GLU A 7 -12.57 -24.02 -25.66
C GLU A 7 -13.47 -25.26 -25.57
N ALA A 8 -13.67 -25.82 -24.38
CA ALA A 8 -14.56 -26.96 -24.18
C ALA A 8 -16.01 -26.67 -24.59
N LEU A 9 -16.51 -25.45 -24.36
CA LEU A 9 -17.83 -25.03 -24.84
C LEU A 9 -17.88 -24.97 -26.38
N ARG A 10 -16.84 -24.41 -27.02
CA ARG A 10 -16.75 -24.35 -28.49
C ARG A 10 -16.68 -25.74 -29.13
N ASP A 11 -15.97 -26.68 -28.51
CA ASP A 11 -15.89 -28.07 -28.97
C ASP A 11 -17.25 -28.78 -28.95
N LYS A 12 -18.19 -28.31 -28.12
CA LYS A 12 -19.58 -28.77 -28.09
C LYS A 12 -20.51 -27.99 -29.02
N GLY A 13 -19.96 -27.12 -29.88
CA GLY A 13 -20.71 -26.27 -30.81
C GLY A 13 -21.43 -25.11 -30.13
N ILE A 14 -21.05 -24.76 -28.90
CA ILE A 14 -21.62 -23.64 -28.15
C ILE A 14 -20.66 -22.47 -28.29
N GLN A 15 -21.16 -21.34 -28.78
CA GLN A 15 -20.39 -20.11 -28.80
C GLN A 15 -20.48 -19.44 -27.42
N PRO A 16 -19.39 -19.41 -26.62
CA PRO A 16 -19.42 -18.79 -25.31
C PRO A 16 -19.60 -17.28 -25.45
N ARG A 17 -20.50 -16.72 -24.64
CA ARG A 17 -20.73 -15.27 -24.56
C ARG A 17 -19.49 -14.49 -24.15
N SER A 18 -19.42 -13.24 -24.57
CA SER A 18 -18.35 -12.34 -24.13
C SER A 18 -18.50 -12.00 -22.64
N ARG A 19 -17.41 -11.54 -22.00
CA ARG A 19 -17.47 -11.03 -20.62
C ARG A 19 -18.49 -9.90 -20.49
N GLN A 20 -18.52 -8.97 -21.43
CA GLN A 20 -19.43 -7.82 -21.42
C GLN A 20 -20.90 -8.26 -21.48
N GLU A 21 -21.21 -9.25 -22.33
CA GLU A 21 -22.57 -9.80 -22.44
C GLU A 21 -23.03 -10.50 -21.15
N LEU A 22 -22.13 -11.26 -20.51
CA LEU A 22 -22.42 -11.96 -19.27
C LEU A 22 -22.54 -11.01 -18.08
N SER A 23 -21.62 -10.06 -17.92
CA SER A 23 -21.68 -9.06 -16.85
C SER A 23 -22.90 -8.14 -16.99
N ALA A 24 -23.40 -7.88 -18.20
CA ALA A 24 -24.64 -7.12 -18.39
C ALA A 24 -25.91 -7.90 -17.99
N ALA A 25 -25.86 -9.24 -18.07
CA ALA A 25 -26.99 -10.11 -17.75
C ALA A 25 -26.97 -10.61 -16.29
N ASP A 26 -25.82 -10.60 -15.64
CA ASP A 26 -25.59 -11.18 -14.32
C ASP A 26 -25.13 -10.11 -13.31
N PRO A 27 -25.99 -9.72 -12.35
CA PRO A 27 -25.65 -8.74 -11.31
C PRO A 27 -24.46 -9.14 -10.43
N PHE A 28 -24.23 -10.45 -10.26
CA PHE A 28 -23.08 -10.92 -9.49
C PHE A 28 -21.78 -10.63 -10.23
N LEU A 29 -21.74 -10.91 -11.54
CA LEU A 29 -20.56 -10.63 -12.38
C LEU A 29 -20.35 -9.14 -12.66
N SER A 30 -21.39 -8.31 -12.59
CA SER A 30 -21.22 -6.85 -12.74
C SER A 30 -20.54 -6.22 -11.54
N ASN A 31 -20.81 -6.74 -10.35
CA ASN A 31 -20.34 -6.18 -9.07
C ASN A 31 -19.20 -7.01 -8.44
N PHE A 32 -18.61 -7.93 -9.19
CA PHE A 32 -17.60 -8.84 -8.67
C PHE A 32 -16.30 -8.10 -8.32
N ASP A 33 -15.88 -8.23 -7.05
CA ASP A 33 -14.60 -7.78 -6.52
C ASP A 33 -14.01 -8.92 -5.67
N ILE A 34 -12.76 -9.31 -5.93
CA ILE A 34 -12.07 -10.38 -5.20
C ILE A 34 -11.98 -10.13 -3.69
N LYS A 35 -12.05 -8.87 -3.24
CA LYS A 35 -11.99 -8.51 -1.82
C LYS A 35 -13.29 -8.77 -1.08
N THR A 36 -14.42 -8.68 -1.78
CA THR A 36 -15.76 -8.75 -1.17
C THR A 36 -16.57 -9.94 -1.67
N ALA A 37 -16.12 -10.61 -2.74
CA ALA A 37 -16.80 -11.74 -3.31
C ALA A 37 -16.79 -12.92 -2.33
N SER A 38 -17.95 -13.24 -1.78
CA SER A 38 -18.17 -14.48 -1.05
C SER A 38 -18.39 -15.65 -2.01
N PHE A 39 -17.81 -16.80 -1.68
CA PHE A 39 -18.12 -18.06 -2.37
C PHE A 39 -19.60 -18.42 -2.20
N ASP A 40 -20.19 -18.10 -1.06
CA ASP A 40 -21.58 -18.40 -0.76
C ASP A 40 -22.53 -17.58 -1.66
N ASP A 41 -22.26 -16.29 -1.87
CA ASP A 41 -23.02 -15.43 -2.80
C ASP A 41 -22.99 -15.99 -4.23
N PHE A 42 -21.85 -16.55 -4.65
CA PHE A 42 -21.72 -17.20 -5.94
C PHE A 42 -22.61 -18.46 -6.04
N ILE A 43 -22.58 -19.32 -5.03
CA ILE A 43 -23.39 -20.54 -4.99
C ILE A 43 -24.89 -20.21 -4.93
N GLU A 44 -25.30 -19.27 -4.07
CA GLU A 44 -26.68 -18.81 -3.96
C GLU A 44 -27.21 -18.26 -5.28
N SER A 45 -26.38 -17.51 -6.02
CA SER A 45 -26.74 -17.00 -7.34
C SER A 45 -26.89 -18.10 -8.41
N ILE A 46 -26.25 -19.27 -8.24
CA ILE A 46 -26.45 -20.43 -9.14
C ILE A 46 -27.75 -21.17 -8.79
N GLU A 47 -28.12 -21.18 -7.51
CA GLU A 47 -29.32 -21.85 -7.02
C GLU A 47 -30.60 -21.07 -7.36
N SER A 48 -30.58 -19.74 -7.35
CA SER A 48 -31.76 -18.92 -7.68
C SER A 48 -32.26 -19.07 -9.14
N ASP A 49 -31.41 -19.52 -10.08
CA ASP A 49 -31.70 -19.68 -11.51
C ASP A 49 -32.37 -21.02 -11.92
N LEU A 50 -33.01 -21.72 -10.97
CA LEU A 50 -33.56 -23.09 -11.10
C LEU A 50 -34.68 -23.32 -12.14
N THR A 51 -35.10 -22.33 -12.92
CA THR A 51 -36.24 -22.47 -13.87
C THR A 51 -35.86 -22.99 -15.27
N THR A 52 -34.57 -23.19 -15.54
CA THR A 52 -34.08 -23.60 -16.87
C THR A 52 -33.72 -25.08 -16.97
N SER A 53 -33.69 -25.61 -18.21
CA SER A 53 -33.29 -27.00 -18.46
C SER A 53 -31.89 -27.30 -17.88
N PRO A 54 -31.61 -28.50 -17.36
CA PRO A 54 -30.33 -28.82 -16.72
C PRO A 54 -29.10 -28.56 -17.60
N LYS A 55 -29.23 -28.79 -18.92
CA LYS A 55 -28.17 -28.50 -19.90
C LYS A 55 -27.91 -27.01 -20.04
N ALA A 56 -28.97 -26.19 -20.13
CA ALA A 56 -28.83 -24.74 -20.24
C ALA A 56 -28.20 -24.14 -18.96
N LYS A 57 -28.62 -24.65 -17.79
CA LYS A 57 -28.03 -24.27 -16.50
C LYS A 57 -26.53 -24.57 -16.46
N LEU A 58 -26.12 -25.79 -16.83
CA LEU A 58 -24.71 -26.15 -16.86
C LEU A 58 -23.88 -25.27 -17.80
N ILE A 59 -24.39 -25.00 -19.01
CA ILE A 59 -23.71 -24.13 -19.98
C ILE A 59 -23.54 -22.73 -19.39
N TYR A 60 -24.59 -22.18 -18.79
CA TYR A 60 -24.55 -20.86 -18.17
C TYR A 60 -23.57 -20.80 -17.00
N THR A 61 -23.59 -21.79 -16.11
CA THR A 61 -22.64 -21.85 -14.99
C THR A 61 -21.18 -21.94 -15.48
N LEU A 62 -20.91 -22.72 -16.53
CA LEU A 62 -19.58 -22.80 -17.13
C LEU A 62 -19.16 -21.47 -17.75
N GLU A 63 -20.07 -20.77 -18.44
CA GLU A 63 -19.82 -19.43 -18.96
C GLU A 63 -19.51 -18.43 -17.84
N ARG A 64 -20.29 -18.44 -16.74
CA ARG A 64 -20.05 -17.60 -15.55
C ARG A 64 -18.69 -17.88 -14.94
N LEU A 65 -18.35 -19.15 -14.71
CA LEU A 65 -17.05 -19.55 -14.17
C LEU A 65 -15.89 -19.10 -15.07
N ALA A 66 -16.04 -19.20 -16.39
CA ALA A 66 -15.03 -18.71 -17.31
C ALA A 66 -14.80 -17.20 -17.13
N VAL A 67 -15.88 -16.40 -17.11
CA VAL A 67 -15.79 -14.94 -16.90
C VAL A 67 -15.22 -14.59 -15.53
N LEU A 68 -15.68 -15.25 -14.48
CA LEU A 68 -15.20 -15.01 -13.13
C LEU A 68 -13.70 -15.29 -13.02
N SER A 69 -13.21 -16.38 -13.63
CA SER A 69 -11.78 -16.67 -13.66
C SER A 69 -10.97 -15.65 -14.45
N GLU A 70 -11.55 -14.98 -15.47
CA GLU A 70 -10.90 -13.86 -16.16
C GLU A 70 -10.83 -12.62 -15.28
N MET A 71 -11.91 -12.32 -14.54
CA MET A 71 -11.96 -11.17 -13.64
C MET A 71 -10.97 -11.33 -12.48
N VAL A 72 -10.91 -12.52 -11.88
CA VAL A 72 -9.92 -12.85 -10.84
C VAL A 72 -8.51 -12.69 -11.40
N GLN A 73 -8.22 -13.23 -12.58
CA GLN A 73 -6.89 -13.13 -13.16
C GLN A 73 -6.51 -11.67 -13.44
N GLU A 74 -7.43 -10.85 -13.94
CA GLU A 74 -7.20 -9.43 -14.17
C GLU A 74 -6.94 -8.66 -12.86
N GLN A 75 -7.75 -8.90 -11.82
CA GLN A 75 -7.57 -8.25 -10.53
C GLN A 75 -6.25 -8.64 -9.84
N VAL A 76 -5.84 -9.92 -9.95
CA VAL A 76 -4.53 -10.37 -9.47
C VAL A 76 -3.41 -9.66 -10.23
N LEU A 77 -3.47 -9.60 -11.56
CA LEU A 77 -2.44 -8.91 -12.36
C LEU A 77 -2.37 -7.42 -12.05
N ASN A 78 -3.49 -6.78 -11.75
CA ASN A 78 -3.51 -5.37 -11.34
C ASN A 78 -2.90 -5.20 -9.94
N ALA A 79 -3.26 -6.07 -8.99
CA ALA A 79 -2.68 -6.05 -7.65
C ALA A 79 -1.16 -6.27 -7.67
N GLU A 80 -0.65 -7.17 -8.53
CA GLU A 80 0.78 -7.39 -8.72
C GLU A 80 1.49 -6.13 -9.25
N LYS A 81 0.87 -5.41 -10.19
CA LYS A 81 1.41 -4.15 -10.72
C LYS A 81 1.45 -3.06 -9.65
N ASP A 82 0.36 -2.91 -8.91
CA ASP A 82 0.27 -1.93 -7.83
C ASP A 82 1.31 -2.21 -6.75
N PHE A 83 1.45 -3.48 -6.36
CA PHE A 83 2.47 -3.92 -5.41
C PHE A 83 3.88 -3.65 -5.92
N SER A 84 4.18 -3.98 -7.19
CA SER A 84 5.47 -3.70 -7.80
C SER A 84 5.80 -2.20 -7.85
N ALA A 85 4.81 -1.34 -8.07
CA ALA A 85 5.00 0.12 -8.04
C ALA A 85 5.33 0.62 -6.62
N VAL A 86 4.64 0.10 -5.60
CA VAL A 86 4.92 0.41 -4.20
C VAL A 86 6.32 -0.09 -3.80
N GLU A 87 6.71 -1.31 -4.19
CA GLU A 87 8.06 -1.81 -3.93
C GLU A 87 9.15 -0.96 -4.60
N SER A 88 8.92 -0.49 -5.83
CA SER A 88 9.87 0.38 -6.52
C SER A 88 10.08 1.70 -5.76
N THR A 89 8.99 2.35 -5.38
CA THR A 89 9.05 3.62 -4.63
C THR A 89 9.69 3.44 -3.25
N HIS A 90 9.42 2.32 -2.57
CA HIS A 90 10.06 1.99 -1.31
C HIS A 90 11.57 1.78 -1.48
N ARG A 91 12.00 1.06 -2.53
CA ARG A 91 13.42 0.82 -2.82
C ARG A 91 14.15 2.12 -3.12
N GLU A 92 13.53 3.03 -3.89
CA GLU A 92 14.06 4.37 -4.14
C GLU A 92 14.19 5.17 -2.84
N GLY A 93 13.17 5.11 -1.96
CA GLY A 93 13.20 5.74 -0.65
C GLY A 93 14.33 5.23 0.25
N ILE A 94 14.55 3.91 0.29
CA ILE A 94 15.69 3.31 1.00
C ILE A 94 17.00 3.84 0.44
N GLY A 95 17.18 3.85 -0.89
CA GLY A 95 18.40 4.34 -1.51
C GLY A 95 18.72 5.78 -1.14
N LEU A 96 17.72 6.67 -1.11
CA LEU A 96 17.90 8.06 -0.67
C LEU A 96 18.28 8.18 0.81
N LEU A 97 17.73 7.33 1.67
CA LEU A 97 18.07 7.30 3.09
C LEU A 97 19.49 6.79 3.32
N GLU A 98 19.91 5.78 2.57
CA GLU A 98 21.28 5.25 2.60
C GLU A 98 22.29 6.31 2.14
N GLU A 99 22.01 7.01 1.03
CA GLU A 99 22.83 8.14 0.57
C GLU A 99 22.94 9.24 1.64
N PHE A 100 21.82 9.64 2.24
CA PHE A 100 21.81 10.64 3.31
C PHE A 100 22.59 10.19 4.55
N LEU A 101 22.48 8.92 4.93
CA LEU A 101 23.21 8.36 6.06
C LEU A 101 24.71 8.42 5.81
N VAL A 102 25.18 8.04 4.63
CA VAL A 102 26.60 8.13 4.24
C VAL A 102 27.10 9.58 4.31
N GLU A 103 26.33 10.54 3.79
CA GLU A 103 26.69 11.97 3.87
C GLU A 103 26.84 12.45 5.32
N GLN A 104 25.92 12.04 6.21
CA GLN A 104 25.96 12.41 7.62
C GLN A 104 27.12 11.75 8.37
N GLU A 105 27.43 10.49 8.07
CA GLU A 105 28.61 9.80 8.62
C GLU A 105 29.91 10.49 8.18
N GLU A 106 30.01 10.93 6.93
CA GLU A 106 31.17 11.68 6.44
C GLU A 106 31.31 13.06 7.11
N GLU A 107 30.18 13.76 7.31
CA GLU A 107 30.15 15.04 8.01
C GLU A 107 30.58 14.88 9.48
N LEU A 108 30.05 13.86 10.16
CA LEU A 108 30.42 13.53 11.53
C LEU A 108 31.91 13.20 11.63
N ALA A 109 32.45 12.36 10.75
CA ALA A 109 33.87 12.05 10.69
C ALA A 109 34.75 13.28 10.38
N ALA A 110 34.23 14.27 9.64
CA ALA A 110 34.93 15.53 9.42
C ALA A 110 34.94 16.41 10.69
N ILE A 111 33.83 16.43 11.45
CA ILE A 111 33.73 17.14 12.74
C ILE A 111 34.68 16.50 13.76
N GLU A 112 34.66 15.19 13.92
CA GLU A 112 35.55 14.46 14.85
C GLU A 112 37.02 14.78 14.57
N ARG A 113 37.43 14.77 13.30
CA ARG A 113 38.79 15.16 12.91
C ARG A 113 39.13 16.59 13.31
N ARG A 114 38.18 17.54 13.19
CA ARG A 114 38.39 18.94 13.62
C ARG A 114 38.49 19.06 15.14
N VAL A 115 37.68 18.31 15.88
CA VAL A 115 37.73 18.25 17.35
C VAL A 115 39.09 17.75 17.82
N VAL A 116 39.57 16.63 17.28
CA VAL A 116 40.90 16.07 17.59
C VAL A 116 42.03 17.08 17.34
N VAL A 117 41.97 17.81 16.22
CA VAL A 117 42.96 18.86 15.92
C VAL A 117 42.88 20.02 16.91
N ALA A 118 41.67 20.45 17.27
CA ALA A 118 41.45 21.53 18.23
C ALA A 118 41.93 21.14 19.64
N GLU A 119 41.60 19.94 20.11
CA GLU A 119 42.06 19.39 21.39
C GLU A 119 43.58 19.35 21.47
N LYS A 120 44.24 18.89 20.39
CA LYS A 120 45.70 18.89 20.31
C LYS A 120 46.28 20.31 20.42
N ALA A 121 45.70 21.28 19.71
CA ALA A 121 46.15 22.68 19.76
C ALA A 121 45.92 23.32 21.14
N ILE A 122 44.81 23.02 21.81
CA ILE A 122 44.53 23.46 23.18
C ILE A 122 45.56 22.85 24.14
N ARG A 123 45.84 21.55 24.03
CA ARG A 123 46.83 20.85 24.85
C ARG A 123 48.23 21.46 24.72
N GLU A 124 48.69 21.67 23.48
CA GLU A 124 49.99 22.30 23.20
C GLU A 124 50.09 23.70 23.82
N ARG A 125 48.99 24.47 23.85
CA ARG A 125 48.96 25.82 24.39
C ARG A 125 48.86 25.88 25.92
N THR A 126 48.19 24.92 26.53
CA THR A 126 47.87 24.90 27.97
C THR A 126 48.86 24.09 28.80
N GLY A 127 49.65 23.20 28.16
CA GLY A 127 50.58 22.31 28.84
C GLY A 127 49.89 21.22 29.66
N LEU A 128 48.62 20.95 29.39
CA LEU A 128 47.85 19.90 30.04
C LEU A 128 48.44 18.52 29.68
N PRO A 129 48.48 17.57 30.63
CA PRO A 129 48.94 16.20 30.38
C PRO A 129 48.05 15.52 29.33
N GLN A 130 48.61 14.50 28.66
CA GLN A 130 47.97 13.81 27.53
C GLN A 130 46.63 13.19 27.92
N ASP A 131 46.48 12.81 29.19
CA ASP A 131 45.35 12.08 29.75
C ASP A 131 44.23 13.01 30.26
N PHE A 132 44.41 14.34 30.18
CA PHE A 132 43.43 15.32 30.72
C PHE A 132 42.08 15.34 29.99
N PHE A 133 42.03 14.86 28.75
CA PHE A 133 40.78 14.73 27.97
C PHE A 133 40.44 13.25 27.73
N ASP A 134 41.24 12.34 28.27
CA ASP A 134 41.06 10.88 28.16
C ASP A 134 40.26 10.36 29.35
N ASP A 135 39.33 11.18 29.87
CA ASP A 135 38.30 10.78 30.82
C ASP A 135 37.26 9.91 30.07
N SER A 136 37.76 8.81 29.51
CA SER A 136 37.03 7.56 29.37
C SER A 136 36.94 6.85 30.72
N ASP A 137 37.08 7.57 31.85
CA ASP A 137 36.38 7.28 33.09
C ASP A 137 34.89 7.66 32.90
N SER A 138 34.26 7.02 31.92
CA SER A 138 32.89 6.58 32.11
C SER A 138 32.97 5.58 33.24
N ASP A 139 32.94 6.08 34.48
CA ASP A 139 32.32 5.35 35.57
C ASP A 139 30.97 4.91 34.99
N GLU A 140 30.91 3.66 34.52
CA GLU A 140 29.68 2.90 34.50
C GLU A 140 29.15 3.03 35.92
N VAL A 141 28.30 4.04 36.12
CA VAL A 141 27.35 4.04 37.21
C VAL A 141 26.56 2.78 36.99
N GLU A 142 26.96 1.73 37.69
CA GLU A 142 26.17 0.54 37.93
C GLU A 142 24.77 1.06 38.26
N ALA A 143 23.89 0.98 37.26
CA ALA A 143 22.48 1.20 37.45
C ALA A 143 22.10 0.21 38.54
N SER A 144 21.87 0.74 39.74
CA SER A 144 21.41 -0.03 40.89
C SER A 144 20.22 -0.83 40.43
N GLY A 145 20.43 -2.15 40.29
CA GLY A 145 19.40 -3.11 39.96
C GLY A 145 18.29 -2.97 40.99
N GLU A 146 17.17 -2.40 40.55
CA GLU A 146 15.91 -2.54 41.25
C GLU A 146 15.53 -4.02 41.13
N GLU A 147 15.65 -4.70 42.27
CA GLU A 147 14.84 -5.83 42.71
C GLU A 147 14.44 -6.83 41.62
N GLU A 148 15.32 -7.80 41.39
CA GLU A 148 14.89 -9.13 40.99
C GLU A 148 13.90 -9.65 42.03
N THR A 149 12.63 -9.69 41.64
CA THR A 149 11.63 -10.50 42.32
C THR A 149 12.07 -11.95 42.15
N GLU A 150 12.49 -12.55 43.25
CA GLU A 150 12.85 -13.95 43.42
C GLU A 150 11.63 -14.83 43.06
N VAL A 151 11.45 -15.13 41.77
CA VAL A 151 10.57 -16.20 41.32
C VAL A 151 11.36 -17.49 41.47
N SER A 152 11.08 -18.17 42.58
CA SER A 152 11.52 -19.52 42.90
C SER A 152 11.44 -20.45 41.68
N PRO A 153 12.49 -21.23 41.35
CA PRO A 153 12.42 -22.24 40.31
C PRO A 153 11.50 -23.36 40.82
N GLY A 154 10.24 -23.31 40.38
CA GLY A 154 9.32 -24.43 40.47
C GLY A 154 9.95 -25.66 39.82
N GLU A 155 9.96 -26.75 40.58
CA GLU A 155 10.39 -28.07 40.15
C GLU A 155 9.84 -28.42 38.76
N ALA A 156 10.72 -28.94 37.91
CA ALA A 156 10.32 -29.53 36.64
C ALA A 156 9.27 -30.62 36.89
N PRO A 157 8.06 -30.55 36.28
CA PRO A 157 7.21 -31.71 36.21
C PRO A 157 7.87 -32.70 35.26
N THR A 158 8.21 -33.87 35.78
CA THR A 158 8.51 -35.07 35.02
C THR A 158 7.43 -35.28 33.95
N VAL A 159 7.80 -35.09 32.69
CA VAL A 159 7.03 -35.54 31.52
C VAL A 159 7.01 -37.06 31.53
N ALA A 160 5.85 -37.62 31.84
CA ALA A 160 5.47 -38.97 31.46
C ALA A 160 3.99 -38.95 31.08
N GLY A 161 3.72 -38.91 29.78
CA GLY A 161 2.43 -39.35 29.23
C GLY A 161 1.68 -38.32 28.40
N GLN A 162 1.53 -38.67 27.13
CA GLN A 162 0.43 -38.30 26.22
C GLN A 162 0.41 -36.86 25.72
N ALA A 163 1.02 -36.68 24.54
CA ALA A 163 0.58 -35.67 23.59
C ALA A 163 -0.78 -36.12 23.03
N GLU A 164 -1.85 -35.45 23.46
CA GLU A 164 -3.02 -35.24 22.62
C GLU A 164 -2.81 -33.87 21.97
N GLU A 165 -2.67 -33.86 20.65
CA GLU A 165 -2.70 -32.65 19.83
C GLU A 165 -4.14 -32.12 19.88
N GLU A 166 -4.39 -31.10 20.71
CA GLU A 166 -5.56 -30.24 20.55
C GLU A 166 -5.14 -29.04 19.69
N ASP A 167 -5.81 -28.91 18.56
CA ASP A 167 -5.64 -27.85 17.56
C ASP A 167 -6.05 -26.48 18.14
N ASP A 168 -5.07 -25.70 18.60
CA ASP A 168 -5.25 -24.29 18.92
C ASP A 168 -5.15 -23.43 17.63
N GLU A 169 -6.15 -23.53 16.74
CA GLU A 169 -6.27 -22.69 15.53
C GLU A 169 -7.36 -21.59 15.61
N ASP A 170 -7.80 -21.17 16.81
CA ASP A 170 -8.92 -20.22 16.94
C ASP A 170 -8.59 -18.83 17.53
N PHE A 171 -7.32 -18.43 17.63
CA PHE A 171 -6.95 -17.18 18.34
C PHE A 171 -6.72 -15.91 17.48
N TRP A 172 -7.00 -15.92 16.16
CA TRP A 172 -6.69 -14.77 15.28
C TRP A 172 -7.87 -14.07 14.59
N PHE A 173 -9.14 -14.40 14.88
CA PHE A 173 -10.29 -13.75 14.20
C PHE A 173 -11.25 -12.97 15.12
N ALA A 174 -10.91 -12.73 16.38
CA ALA A 174 -11.84 -12.10 17.34
C ALA A 174 -11.86 -10.55 17.36
N GLU A 175 -11.30 -9.85 16.38
CA GLU A 175 -11.25 -8.38 16.42
C GLU A 175 -11.51 -7.68 15.07
N PHE A 176 -12.60 -8.07 14.39
CA PHE A 176 -13.07 -7.33 13.20
C PHE A 176 -14.58 -7.03 13.15
N ASP A 177 -15.30 -7.12 14.27
CA ASP A 177 -16.73 -6.77 14.35
C ASP A 177 -17.01 -5.65 15.36
N ARG A 178 -16.39 -4.46 15.17
CA ARG A 178 -16.85 -3.25 15.87
C ARG A 178 -16.58 -1.96 15.10
N ALA A 179 -17.23 -1.81 13.96
CA ALA A 179 -17.42 -0.51 13.32
C ALA A 179 -18.75 -0.48 12.54
N GLU A 180 -19.85 -0.80 13.22
CA GLU A 180 -21.20 -0.35 12.82
C GLU A 180 -21.66 0.70 13.84
N ASP A 181 -22.34 1.72 13.31
CA ASP A 181 -23.01 2.85 13.99
C ASP A 181 -22.18 4.10 14.35
N ALA A 182 -21.93 4.93 13.32
CA ALA A 182 -21.82 6.39 13.50
C ALA A 182 -22.19 7.16 12.22
N ASP A 183 -23.38 6.91 11.66
CA ASP A 183 -24.03 7.87 10.75
C ASP A 183 -24.70 8.98 11.58
N GLU A 184 -23.91 9.94 12.07
CA GLU A 184 -24.43 11.24 12.49
C GLU A 184 -24.26 12.25 11.34
N PRO A 185 -25.34 12.90 10.86
CA PRO A 185 -25.21 13.98 9.90
C PRO A 185 -24.58 15.20 10.59
N HIS A 186 -23.32 15.47 10.29
CA HIS A 186 -22.68 16.73 10.66
C HIS A 186 -23.39 17.90 9.97
N GLU A 187 -24.18 18.66 10.74
CA GLU A 187 -24.61 20.00 10.33
C GLU A 187 -23.37 20.87 10.08
N PRO A 188 -23.28 21.57 8.93
CA PRO A 188 -22.19 22.50 8.71
C PRO A 188 -22.27 23.64 9.73
N PRO A 189 -21.12 24.12 10.26
CA PRO A 189 -21.11 25.17 11.25
C PRO A 189 -21.77 26.45 10.71
N PRO A 190 -22.60 27.16 11.51
CA PRO A 190 -23.19 28.42 11.11
C PRO A 190 -22.08 29.48 11.02
N GLY A 191 -21.72 29.89 9.79
CA GLY A 191 -20.72 30.94 9.61
C GLY A 191 -20.03 31.05 8.26
N ALA A 192 -20.38 30.24 7.26
CA ALA A 192 -19.81 30.39 5.93
C ALA A 192 -20.37 31.65 5.23
N ILE A 193 -19.54 32.70 5.19
CA ILE A 193 -19.78 33.92 4.44
C ILE A 193 -19.77 33.57 2.94
N PRO A 194 -20.83 33.90 2.17
CA PRO A 194 -20.83 33.65 0.73
C PRO A 194 -19.80 34.54 0.03
N VAL A 195 -18.88 33.93 -0.70
CA VAL A 195 -17.99 34.62 -1.63
C VAL A 195 -18.79 34.96 -2.90
N PRO A 196 -18.96 36.24 -3.27
CA PRO A 196 -19.63 36.60 -4.51
C PRO A 196 -18.65 36.55 -5.68
N GLY A 197 -19.04 35.85 -6.74
CA GLY A 197 -18.72 36.24 -8.11
C GLY A 197 -17.43 35.71 -8.74
N SER A 198 -17.57 34.65 -9.53
CA SER A 198 -17.10 34.58 -10.92
C SER A 198 -17.82 33.38 -11.54
N GLY A 199 -18.82 33.51 -12.39
CA GLY A 199 -18.86 34.43 -13.53
C GLY A 199 -18.11 33.81 -14.71
N ILE A 200 -18.36 32.54 -15.04
CA ILE A 200 -17.93 31.94 -16.30
C ILE A 200 -19.17 31.43 -17.02
N GLU A 201 -19.57 32.22 -18.00
CA GLU A 201 -20.62 31.91 -18.97
C GLU A 201 -20.22 30.67 -19.77
N ALA A 202 -21.13 29.69 -19.84
CA ALA A 202 -21.03 28.60 -20.78
C ALA A 202 -21.54 29.07 -22.17
N PRO A 203 -20.76 28.93 -23.25
CA PRO A 203 -21.31 29.14 -24.58
C PRO A 203 -22.14 27.92 -25.01
N ARG A 204 -23.44 28.17 -25.22
CA ARG A 204 -24.32 27.33 -26.04
C ARG A 204 -23.99 27.54 -27.52
N GLY A 205 -23.81 26.46 -28.26
CA GLY A 205 -23.82 26.44 -29.74
C GLY A 205 -23.62 25.00 -30.24
N HIS A 206 -24.69 24.26 -30.51
CA HIS A 206 -25.30 24.07 -31.84
C HIS A 206 -24.42 23.28 -32.83
N VAL A 207 -24.78 22.01 -33.01
CA VAL A 207 -24.39 21.10 -34.11
C VAL A 207 -25.43 21.32 -35.23
N PRO A 208 -25.07 21.41 -36.53
CA PRO A 208 -25.04 20.19 -37.35
C PRO A 208 -24.06 20.16 -38.55
N GLY A 209 -23.57 18.96 -38.85
CA GLY A 209 -23.70 18.42 -40.21
C GLY A 209 -22.47 18.36 -41.13
N ALA A 210 -22.14 17.11 -41.47
CA ALA A 210 -21.90 16.58 -42.82
C ALA A 210 -20.50 16.63 -43.47
N ALA A 211 -20.14 15.44 -43.98
CA ALA A 211 -19.45 15.14 -45.24
C ALA A 211 -17.92 15.33 -45.34
N GLY A 212 -17.22 14.20 -45.20
CA GLY A 212 -16.41 13.57 -46.26
C GLY A 212 -15.22 14.33 -46.84
N ALA A 213 -14.03 13.77 -46.68
CA ALA A 213 -13.09 13.48 -47.79
C ALA A 213 -11.90 12.67 -47.28
N MET A 214 -11.41 11.81 -48.16
CA MET A 214 -10.23 10.96 -48.01
C MET A 214 -8.90 11.73 -48.06
N ILE A 215 -7.81 10.97 -47.89
CA ILE A 215 -6.36 11.24 -48.09
C ILE A 215 -5.70 11.15 -46.70
N GLY A 216 -4.74 10.26 -46.41
CA GLY A 216 -3.69 9.66 -47.22
C GLY A 216 -2.40 9.86 -46.43
N GLU A 217 -1.69 8.76 -46.18
CA GLU A 217 -0.27 8.62 -45.75
C GLU A 217 0.42 9.81 -45.07
N GLU A 218 0.95 9.60 -43.87
CA GLU A 218 2.40 9.57 -43.65
C GLU A 218 2.73 9.17 -42.20
N LEU A 219 3.84 8.43 -42.09
CA LEU A 219 4.47 7.96 -40.87
C LEU A 219 4.99 9.16 -40.07
N ASN A 220 4.78 9.14 -38.76
CA ASN A 220 5.74 9.72 -37.83
C ASN A 220 5.75 8.90 -36.53
N ASP A 221 6.87 8.21 -36.33
CA ASP A 221 7.40 7.84 -35.02
C ASP A 221 7.57 9.12 -34.20
N GLU A 222 6.78 9.28 -33.15
CA GLU A 222 7.16 10.08 -31.99
C GLU A 222 6.48 9.49 -30.76
N SER A 223 7.29 8.77 -30.00
CA SER A 223 6.97 8.27 -28.67
C SER A 223 6.80 9.46 -27.73
N ASP A 224 5.57 9.95 -27.60
CA ASP A 224 5.14 10.79 -26.49
C ASP A 224 5.04 9.91 -25.24
N ILE A 225 6.18 9.73 -24.58
CA ILE A 225 6.26 9.31 -23.19
C ILE A 225 5.77 10.52 -22.38
N GLU A 226 4.51 10.48 -21.97
CA GLU A 226 3.97 11.37 -20.95
C GLU A 226 4.85 11.26 -19.70
N GLU A 227 5.61 12.32 -19.42
CA GLU A 227 6.33 12.49 -18.16
C GLU A 227 5.32 12.41 -16.99
N PRO A 228 5.52 11.56 -15.97
CA PRO A 228 4.67 11.56 -14.81
C PRO A 228 4.86 12.87 -14.04
N ASN A 229 3.77 13.63 -13.96
CA ASN A 229 3.56 14.83 -13.14
C ASN A 229 4.44 14.86 -11.87
N HIS A 230 5.46 15.73 -11.88
CA HIS A 230 6.17 16.19 -10.70
C HIS A 230 5.24 17.03 -9.80
N PHE A 231 4.32 16.39 -9.07
CA PHE A 231 3.40 17.11 -8.17
C PHE A 231 3.74 17.02 -6.67
N TRP A 232 4.82 16.34 -6.30
CA TRP A 232 5.26 16.26 -4.89
C TRP A 232 6.67 16.82 -4.69
N ARG A 233 6.88 18.10 -5.02
CA ARG A 233 7.90 18.91 -4.32
C ARG A 233 7.26 19.55 -3.10
N GLY A 234 6.93 18.73 -2.11
CA GLY A 234 6.69 19.21 -0.76
C GLY A 234 7.95 19.90 -0.27
N ARG A 235 7.88 21.22 -0.04
CA ARG A 235 8.95 21.98 0.60
C ARG A 235 9.19 21.39 1.99
N VAL A 236 10.25 20.60 2.13
CA VAL A 236 10.80 20.30 3.45
C VAL A 236 11.34 21.62 3.99
N ALA A 237 10.62 22.22 4.93
CA ALA A 237 11.10 23.39 5.64
C ALA A 237 12.35 22.98 6.44
N PRO A 238 13.48 23.70 6.33
CA PRO A 238 14.64 23.39 7.15
C PRO A 238 14.28 23.59 8.62
N LEU A 239 14.42 22.52 9.41
CA LEU A 239 14.34 22.55 10.87
C LEU A 239 15.41 23.52 11.40
N ARG A 240 14.98 24.73 11.80
CA ARG A 240 15.83 25.65 12.55
C ARG A 240 16.01 25.09 13.96
N LEU A 241 17.18 24.53 14.23
CA LEU A 241 17.63 24.25 15.59
C LEU A 241 17.73 25.57 16.39
N PRO A 242 17.26 25.61 17.65
CA PRO A 242 17.38 26.79 18.48
C PRO A 242 18.86 27.06 18.81
N SER A 243 19.38 28.20 18.35
CA SER A 243 20.68 28.70 18.79
C SER A 243 20.63 28.98 20.29
N SER A 244 21.39 28.21 21.06
CA SER A 244 21.67 28.49 22.46
C SER A 244 22.54 29.75 22.55
N ASN A 245 21.92 30.92 22.66
CA ASN A 245 22.58 32.11 23.17
C ASN A 245 22.75 31.97 24.69
N GLY A 246 23.83 31.31 25.10
CA GLY A 246 24.40 31.51 26.42
C GLY A 246 25.20 32.81 26.40
N GLN A 247 24.65 33.88 26.97
CA GLN A 247 25.45 35.03 27.42
C GLN A 247 25.70 34.90 28.92
N ALA A 248 26.99 34.84 29.25
CA ALA A 248 27.52 35.24 30.55
C ALA A 248 27.66 36.77 30.61
#